data_AF-A0A091C0N2-F1
#
_entry.id   AF-A0A091C0N2-F1
#
_cell.length_a   1.000
_cell.length_b   1.000
_cell.length_c   1.000
_cell.angle_alpha   90.00
_cell.angle_beta   90.00
_cell.angle_gamma   90.00
#
_symmetry.space_group_name_H-M   'P 1'
#
loop_
_entity.id
_entity.type
_entity.pdbx_description
1 polymer ?
#
loop_
_entity_poly.entity_id
_entity_poly.type
_entity_poly.pdbx_seq_one_letter_code
_entity_poly.pdbx_strand_id
1 'polypeptide(L)'
;MGNYIVLAFFAGQLINYFEYTNLGTILAVSGADLLESIHLTGLPLILGFIVVSGFINLFIGSASAKWAILAPIFTPMLYNLNIAPELTLIAYRVADSSTNVISPLLNYFPMILIFAQRYDKKAGIGTIISTMLAYSMAFLLTWTILLIIWFLFSIPLGPGAGLTL
;
A
#
# COMPACT_ATOMS: atom_id res chain seq x y z
N MET A 1 15.53 15.91 1.94
CA MET A 1 15.31 15.64 0.49
C MET A 1 16.45 14.86 -0.17
N GLY A 2 17.70 14.88 0.32
CA GLY A 2 18.81 14.11 -0.29
C GLY A 2 18.50 12.62 -0.52
N ASN A 3 18.08 11.88 0.52
CA ASN A 3 17.70 10.46 0.39
C ASN A 3 16.54 10.22 -0.58
N TYR A 4 15.61 11.18 -0.69
CA TYR A 4 14.49 11.08 -1.61
C TYR A 4 14.95 11.25 -3.07
N ILE A 5 15.87 12.17 -3.35
CA ILE A 5 16.43 12.37 -4.70
C ILE A 5 17.16 11.10 -5.15
N VAL A 6 17.95 10.48 -4.27
CA VAL A 6 18.65 9.22 -4.56
C VAL A 6 17.65 8.10 -4.85
N LEU A 7 16.62 7.94 -4.01
CA LEU A 7 15.55 6.96 -4.24
C LEU A 7 14.84 7.20 -5.58
N ALA A 8 14.43 8.43 -5.85
CA ALA A 8 13.72 8.80 -7.07
C ALA A 8 14.58 8.55 -8.32
N PHE A 9 15.89 8.80 -8.24
CA PHE A 9 16.84 8.47 -9.31
C PHE A 9 16.81 6.99 -9.64
N PHE A 10 17.03 6.12 -8.64
CA PHE A 10 17.03 4.66 -8.87
C PHE A 10 15.65 4.11 -9.24
N ALA A 11 14.58 4.63 -8.65
CA ALA A 11 13.21 4.26 -9.02
C ALA A 11 12.90 4.62 -10.49
N GLY A 12 13.32 5.81 -10.93
CA GLY A 12 13.18 6.23 -12.32
C GLY A 12 13.95 5.31 -13.29
N GLN A 13 15.18 4.91 -12.94
CA GLN A 13 15.93 3.93 -13.73
C GLN A 13 15.26 2.55 -13.74
N LEU A 14 14.78 2.07 -12.59
CA LEU A 14 14.05 0.81 -12.49
C LEU A 14 12.84 0.79 -13.42
N ILE A 15 11.98 1.82 -13.33
CA ILE A 15 10.77 1.95 -14.16
C ILE A 15 11.15 1.96 -15.65
N ASN A 16 12.16 2.75 -16.04
CA ASN A 16 12.62 2.81 -17.44
C ASN A 16 13.11 1.46 -17.95
N TYR A 17 13.93 0.73 -17.18
CA TYR A 17 14.39 -0.60 -17.57
C TYR A 17 13.25 -1.64 -17.58
N PHE A 18 12.28 -1.53 -16.67
CA PHE A 18 11.10 -2.40 -16.63
C PHE A 18 10.23 -2.25 -17.88
N GLU A 19 10.07 -1.01 -18.36
CA GLU A 19 9.37 -0.68 -19.59
C GLU A 19 10.18 -1.13 -20.82
N TYR A 20 11.47 -0.77 -20.90
CA TYR A 20 12.37 -1.13 -22.00
C TYR A 20 12.44 -2.65 -22.23
N THR A 21 12.46 -3.44 -21.15
CA THR A 21 12.53 -4.92 -21.22
C THR A 21 11.17 -5.58 -21.42
N ASN A 22 10.07 -4.83 -21.41
CA ASN A 22 8.69 -5.34 -21.38
C ASN A 22 8.35 -6.24 -20.17
N LEU A 23 9.23 -6.32 -19.16
CA LEU A 23 8.97 -7.12 -17.96
C LEU A 23 7.74 -6.62 -17.20
N GLY A 24 7.52 -5.31 -17.16
CA GLY A 24 6.32 -4.72 -16.56
C GLY A 24 5.04 -5.22 -17.24
N THR A 25 5.02 -5.20 -18.57
CA THR A 25 3.88 -5.69 -19.37
C THR A 25 3.65 -7.18 -19.18
N ILE A 26 4.72 -8.00 -19.21
CA ILE A 26 4.62 -9.45 -19.03
C ILE A 26 4.04 -9.77 -17.64
N LEU A 27 4.56 -9.14 -16.59
CA LEU A 27 4.06 -9.32 -15.22
C LEU A 27 2.62 -8.84 -15.05
N ALA A 28 2.28 -7.69 -15.63
CA ALA A 28 0.93 -7.15 -15.55
C ALA A 28 -0.10 -8.06 -16.22
N VAL A 29 0.19 -8.56 -17.43
CA VAL A 29 -0.70 -9.47 -18.16
C VAL A 29 -0.78 -10.82 -17.46
N SER A 30 0.37 -11.45 -17.16
CA SER A 30 0.39 -12.78 -16.54
C SER A 30 -0.22 -12.78 -15.14
N GLY A 31 -0.03 -11.70 -14.38
CA GLY A 31 -0.65 -11.51 -13.08
C GLY A 31 -2.15 -11.25 -13.18
N ALA A 32 -2.59 -10.46 -14.16
CA ALA A 32 -4.01 -10.26 -14.42
C ALA A 32 -4.69 -11.58 -14.81
N ASP A 33 -4.11 -12.34 -15.75
CA ASP A 33 -4.61 -13.65 -16.17
C ASP A 33 -4.74 -14.62 -14.98
N LEU A 34 -3.72 -14.65 -14.10
CA LEU A 34 -3.76 -15.48 -12.89
C LEU A 34 -4.92 -15.07 -11.97
N LEU A 35 -5.07 -13.77 -11.69
CA LEU A 35 -6.13 -13.26 -10.81
C LEU A 35 -7.52 -13.48 -11.41
N GLU A 36 -7.66 -13.30 -12.72
CA GLU A 36 -8.90 -13.57 -13.45
C GLU A 36 -9.24 -15.08 -13.45
N SER A 37 -8.24 -15.95 -13.61
CA SER A 37 -8.42 -17.41 -13.60
C SER A 37 -8.96 -17.96 -12.27
N ILE A 38 -8.69 -17.27 -11.16
CA ILE A 38 -9.23 -17.59 -9.84
C ILE A 38 -10.47 -16.76 -9.49
N HIS A 39 -11.00 -16.00 -10.45
CA HIS A 39 -12.14 -15.09 -10.30
C HIS A 39 -11.95 -14.02 -9.21
N LEU A 40 -10.70 -13.61 -8.95
CA LEU A 40 -10.39 -12.55 -8.00
C LEU A 40 -10.40 -11.19 -8.72
N THR A 41 -11.60 -10.65 -8.96
CA THR A 41 -11.82 -9.37 -9.63
C THR A 41 -12.62 -8.39 -8.75
N GLY A 42 -12.73 -7.13 -9.17
CA GLY A 42 -13.58 -6.13 -8.51
C GLY A 42 -13.22 -5.89 -7.03
N LEU A 43 -14.22 -5.88 -6.16
CA LEU A 43 -14.03 -5.56 -4.75
C LEU A 43 -13.11 -6.55 -3.99
N PRO A 44 -13.28 -7.88 -4.10
CA PRO A 44 -12.34 -8.85 -3.51
C PRO A 44 -10.87 -8.60 -3.86
N LEU A 45 -10.60 -8.18 -5.10
CA LEU A 45 -9.24 -7.86 -5.55
C LEU A 45 -8.68 -6.63 -4.84
N ILE A 46 -9.47 -5.56 -4.68
CA ILE A 46 -9.09 -4.35 -3.93
C ILE A 46 -8.76 -4.71 -2.47
N LEU A 47 -9.60 -5.53 -1.84
CA LEU A 47 -9.39 -5.97 -0.46
C LEU A 47 -8.12 -6.82 -0.33
N GLY A 48 -7.88 -7.73 -1.27
CA GLY A 48 -6.64 -8.50 -1.34
C GLY A 48 -5.41 -7.60 -1.47
N PHE A 49 -5.49 -6.58 -2.33
CA PHE A 49 -4.40 -5.62 -2.51
C PHE A 49 -4.12 -4.79 -1.24
N ILE A 50 -5.15 -4.37 -0.50
CA ILE A 50 -5.00 -3.70 0.80
C ILE A 50 -4.22 -4.58 1.79
N VAL A 51 -4.56 -5.87 1.87
CA VAL A 51 -3.88 -6.83 2.77
C VAL A 51 -2.42 -7.01 2.38
N VAL A 52 -2.13 -7.23 1.09
CA VAL A 52 -0.76 -7.41 0.59
C VAL A 52 0.07 -6.15 0.83
N SER A 53 -0.47 -4.98 0.51
CA SER A 53 0.20 -3.70 0.73
C SER A 53 0.48 -3.46 2.22
N GLY A 54 -0.49 -3.75 3.08
CA GLY A 54 -0.35 -3.60 4.54
C GLY A 54 0.66 -4.57 5.14
N PHE A 55 0.79 -5.76 4.58
CA PHE A 55 1.84 -6.71 4.97
C PHE A 55 3.24 -6.22 4.56
N ILE A 56 3.41 -5.77 3.31
CA ILE A 56 4.68 -5.21 2.80
C ILE A 56 5.09 -3.97 3.62
N ASN A 57 4.11 -3.19 4.08
CA ASN A 57 4.30 -2.03 4.93
C ASN A 57 5.11 -2.31 6.21
N LEU A 58 4.97 -3.51 6.78
CA LEU A 58 5.70 -3.91 7.99
C LEU A 58 7.21 -3.96 7.76
N PHE A 59 7.65 -4.23 6.52
CA PHE A 59 9.05 -4.41 6.15
C PHE A 59 9.71 -3.15 5.56
N ILE A 60 8.91 -2.26 4.96
CA ILE A 60 9.43 -1.06 4.28
C ILE A 60 8.66 0.15 4.80
N GLY A 61 9.16 0.84 5.84
CA GLY A 61 8.42 1.94 6.47
C GLY A 61 8.20 3.19 5.59
N SER A 62 8.91 3.33 4.47
CA SER A 62 8.78 4.49 3.57
C SER A 62 7.66 4.28 2.55
N ALA A 63 6.64 5.17 2.59
CA ALA A 63 5.55 5.17 1.61
C ALA A 63 6.07 5.32 0.17
N SER A 64 6.93 6.32 -0.08
CA SER A 64 7.46 6.55 -1.42
C SER A 64 8.33 5.40 -1.93
N ALA A 65 9.10 4.73 -1.06
CA ALA A 65 9.95 3.61 -1.47
C ALA A 65 9.13 2.37 -1.83
N LYS A 66 8.10 2.04 -1.03
CA LYS A 66 7.18 0.95 -1.37
C LYS A 66 6.45 1.22 -2.66
N TRP A 67 5.85 2.41 -2.78
CA TRP A 67 5.07 2.74 -3.96
C TRP A 67 5.92 2.75 -5.22
N ALA A 68 7.18 3.18 -5.16
CA ALA A 68 8.11 3.10 -6.28
C ALA A 68 8.32 1.67 -6.83
N ILE A 69 8.17 0.65 -5.98
CA ILE A 69 8.30 -0.77 -6.36
C ILE A 69 6.93 -1.35 -6.78
N LEU A 70 5.87 -1.04 -6.02
CA LEU A 70 4.54 -1.62 -6.23
C LEU A 70 3.81 -1.00 -7.43
N ALA A 71 3.92 0.31 -7.62
CA ALA A 71 3.21 1.03 -8.68
C ALA A 71 3.45 0.45 -10.10
N PRO A 72 4.70 0.21 -10.56
CA PRO A 72 4.94 -0.30 -11.92
C PRO A 72 4.44 -1.73 -12.14
N ILE A 73 4.14 -2.48 -11.08
CA ILE A 73 3.66 -3.87 -11.17
C ILE A 73 2.13 -3.92 -11.03
N PHE A 74 1.61 -3.37 -9.93
CA PHE A 74 0.20 -3.52 -9.57
C PHE A 74 -0.70 -2.56 -10.33
N THR A 75 -0.26 -1.34 -10.62
CA THR A 75 -1.10 -0.36 -11.35
C THR A 75 -1.52 -0.88 -12.74
N PRO A 76 -0.60 -1.33 -13.62
CA PRO A 76 -1.01 -1.88 -14.92
C PRO A 76 -1.77 -3.21 -14.80
N MET A 77 -1.43 -4.05 -13.82
CA MET A 77 -2.13 -5.32 -13.58
C MET A 77 -3.60 -5.12 -13.21
N LEU A 78 -3.86 -4.22 -12.25
CA LEU A 78 -5.20 -3.89 -11.79
C LEU A 78 -5.99 -3.11 -12.85
N TYR A 79 -5.31 -2.28 -13.64
CA TYR A 79 -5.90 -1.62 -14.81
C TYR A 79 -6.46 -2.63 -15.82
N ASN A 80 -5.71 -3.69 -16.13
CA ASN A 80 -6.19 -4.76 -17.02
C ASN A 80 -7.40 -5.53 -16.44
N LEU A 81 -7.64 -5.43 -15.13
CA LEU A 81 -8.78 -6.01 -14.43
C LEU A 81 -9.90 -4.98 -14.15
N ASN A 82 -9.99 -3.93 -14.96
CA ASN A 82 -11.00 -2.86 -14.88
C ASN A 82 -10.96 -1.99 -13.61
N ILE A 83 -9.82 -1.92 -12.92
CA ILE A 83 -9.62 -1.05 -11.75
C ILE A 83 -8.82 0.18 -12.15
N ALA A 84 -9.38 1.37 -11.90
CA ALA A 84 -8.70 2.63 -12.22
C ALA A 84 -7.39 2.79 -11.41
N PRO A 85 -6.33 3.41 -11.98
CA PRO A 85 -5.06 3.64 -11.29
C PRO A 85 -5.22 4.41 -9.96
N GLU A 86 -6.18 5.33 -9.91
CA GLU A 86 -6.51 6.14 -8.74
C GLU A 86 -7.02 5.29 -7.59
N LEU A 87 -7.86 4.29 -7.89
CA LEU A 87 -8.38 3.36 -6.90
C LEU A 87 -7.28 2.44 -6.36
N THR A 88 -6.36 2.01 -7.24
CA THR A 88 -5.15 1.28 -6.82
C THR A 88 -4.31 2.11 -5.86
N LEU A 89 -4.06 3.38 -6.20
CA LEU A 89 -3.30 4.29 -5.33
C LEU A 89 -4.00 4.50 -3.97
N ILE A 90 -5.32 4.68 -3.95
CA ILE A 90 -6.05 4.88 -2.70
C ILE A 90 -6.05 3.62 -1.84
N ALA A 91 -6.26 2.43 -2.43
CA ALA A 91 -6.15 1.17 -1.73
C ALA A 91 -4.76 0.97 -1.10
N TYR A 92 -3.69 1.33 -1.84
CA TYR A 92 -2.33 1.37 -1.31
C TYR A 92 -2.20 2.31 -0.11
N ARG A 93 -2.75 3.54 -0.20
CA ARG A 93 -2.69 4.54 0.88
C ARG A 93 -3.46 4.13 2.13
N VAL A 94 -4.61 3.48 1.98
CA VAL A 94 -5.37 2.88 3.08
C VAL A 94 -4.47 1.93 3.88
N ALA A 95 -3.80 1.03 3.17
CA ALA A 95 -2.97 0.00 3.76
C ALA A 95 -1.68 0.54 4.40
N ASP A 96 -0.95 1.41 3.68
CA ASP A 96 0.29 2.04 4.14
C ASP A 96 0.06 2.82 5.44
N SER A 97 -0.98 3.66 5.47
CA SER A 97 -1.30 4.48 6.64
C SER A 97 -1.69 3.63 7.86
N SER A 98 -2.56 2.63 7.67
CA SER A 98 -3.14 1.87 8.78
C SER A 98 -2.11 1.03 9.52
N THR A 99 -1.18 0.41 8.79
CA THR A 99 -0.21 -0.54 9.35
C THR A 99 1.14 0.09 9.74
N ASN A 100 1.36 1.38 9.46
CA ASN A 100 2.62 2.06 9.77
C ASN A 100 2.96 2.04 11.27
N VAL A 101 1.95 2.19 12.13
CA VAL A 101 2.13 2.30 13.59
C VAL A 101 2.58 0.99 14.25
N ILE A 102 2.40 -0.15 13.56
CA ILE A 102 2.86 -1.46 14.03
C ILE A 102 4.15 -1.93 13.32
N SER A 103 4.72 -1.13 12.41
CA SER A 103 6.00 -1.46 11.80
C SER A 103 7.15 -1.10 12.76
N PRO A 104 7.97 -2.09 13.18
CA PRO A 104 9.19 -1.81 13.97
C PRO A 104 10.26 -1.07 13.15
N LEU A 105 10.14 -1.12 11.81
CA LEU A 105 11.08 -0.50 10.87
C LEU A 105 10.67 0.92 10.47
N LEU A 106 9.60 1.46 11.08
CA LEU A 106 9.25 2.85 10.92
C LEU A 106 10.41 3.73 11.43
N ASN A 107 10.86 4.69 10.63
CA ASN A 107 12.01 5.54 10.95
C ASN A 107 11.89 6.28 12.31
N TYR A 108 10.65 6.54 12.75
CA TYR A 108 10.35 7.23 14.00
C TYR A 108 10.16 6.30 15.20
N PHE A 109 10.18 4.98 15.01
CA PHE A 109 9.92 4.01 16.06
C PHE A 109 10.84 4.15 17.29
N PRO A 110 12.18 4.35 17.14
CA PRO A 110 13.05 4.56 18.30
C PRO A 110 12.65 5.78 19.15
N MET A 111 12.22 6.86 18.51
CA MET A 111 11.74 8.07 19.20
C MET A 111 10.44 7.79 19.97
N ILE A 112 9.50 7.07 19.36
CA ILE A 112 8.25 6.65 20.02
C ILE A 112 8.56 5.80 21.25
N LEU A 113 9.50 4.86 21.14
CA LEU A 113 9.92 4.01 22.25
C LEU A 113 10.52 4.84 23.41
N ILE A 114 11.39 5.81 23.10
CA ILE A 114 11.98 6.70 24.12
C ILE A 114 10.89 7.50 24.84
N PHE A 115 9.89 8.01 24.11
CA PHE A 115 8.77 8.74 24.72
C PHE A 115 7.89 7.84 25.58
N ALA A 116 7.62 6.60 25.16
CA ALA A 116 6.91 5.64 26.00
C ALA A 116 7.71 5.31 27.27
N GLN A 117 9.02 5.08 27.14
CA GLN A 117 9.93 4.82 28.26
C GLN A 117 10.10 6.00 29.23
N ARG A 118 9.64 7.20 28.86
CA ARG A 118 9.53 8.32 29.79
C ARG A 118 8.46 8.06 30.86
N TYR A 119 7.35 7.43 30.49
CA TYR A 119 6.19 7.20 31.36
C TYR A 119 6.12 5.75 31.89
N ASP A 120 6.53 4.77 31.09
CA ASP A 120 6.64 3.36 31.48
C ASP A 120 8.04 2.81 31.16
N LYS A 121 8.88 2.69 32.20
CA LYS A 121 10.27 2.22 32.07
C LYS A 121 10.40 0.78 31.56
N LYS A 122 9.33 -0.03 31.64
CA LYS A 122 9.32 -1.42 31.15
C LYS A 122 8.86 -1.53 29.69
N ALA A 123 8.41 -0.43 29.08
CA ALA A 123 7.95 -0.43 27.70
C ALA A 123 9.08 -0.87 26.74
N GLY A 124 8.81 -1.94 26.00
CA GLY A 124 9.67 -2.44 24.92
C GLY A 124 8.98 -2.34 23.57
N ILE A 125 9.69 -2.74 22.52
CA ILE A 125 9.16 -2.79 21.13
C ILE A 125 7.83 -3.55 21.09
N GLY A 126 7.78 -4.73 21.73
CA GLY A 126 6.58 -5.56 21.79
C GLY A 126 5.40 -4.87 22.49
N THR A 127 5.65 -4.10 23.55
CA THR A 127 4.61 -3.34 24.28
C THR A 127 3.98 -2.30 23.37
N ILE A 128 4.78 -1.58 22.59
CA ILE A 128 4.28 -0.55 21.67
C ILE A 128 3.47 -1.20 20.55
N ILE A 129 4.02 -2.23 19.90
CA ILE A 129 3.35 -2.92 18.78
C ILE A 129 2.04 -3.55 19.23
N SER A 130 2.02 -4.28 20.36
CA SER A 130 0.81 -4.92 20.86
C SER A 130 -0.27 -3.91 21.23
N THR A 131 0.11 -2.78 21.84
CA THR A 131 -0.82 -1.69 22.16
C THR A 131 -1.38 -1.05 20.89
N MET A 132 -0.53 -0.80 19.88
CA MET A 132 -0.92 -0.16 18.64
C MET A 132 -1.63 -1.09 17.65
N LEU A 133 -1.55 -2.41 17.85
CA LEU A 133 -2.21 -3.40 16.98
C LEU A 133 -3.73 -3.19 16.93
N ALA A 134 -4.36 -2.95 18.07
CA ALA A 134 -5.79 -2.68 18.13
C ALA A 134 -6.17 -1.43 17.32
N TYR A 135 -5.37 -0.37 17.42
CA TYR A 135 -5.58 0.87 16.66
C TYR A 135 -5.36 0.65 15.16
N SER A 136 -4.27 0.00 14.78
CA SER A 136 -3.95 -0.37 13.39
C SER A 136 -5.09 -1.13 12.74
N MET A 137 -5.63 -2.16 13.41
CA MET A 137 -6.74 -2.95 12.90
C MET A 137 -8.04 -2.15 12.82
N ALA A 138 -8.35 -1.32 13.83
CA ALA A 138 -9.52 -0.46 13.80
C ALA A 138 -9.47 0.56 12.65
N PHE A 139 -8.32 1.18 12.41
CA PHE A 139 -8.10 2.09 11.29
C PHE A 139 -8.20 1.37 9.95
N LEU A 140 -7.55 0.21 9.81
CA LEU A 140 -7.58 -0.58 8.59
C LEU A 140 -9.02 -0.97 8.23
N LEU A 141 -9.78 -1.48 9.19
CA LEU A 141 -11.18 -1.84 8.99
C LEU A 141 -12.03 -0.62 8.62
N THR A 142 -11.90 0.47 9.37
CA THR A 142 -12.72 1.68 9.13
C THR A 142 -12.45 2.29 7.76
N TRP A 143 -11.18 2.43 7.37
CA TRP A 143 -10.80 2.94 6.05
C TRP A 143 -11.19 1.99 4.92
N THR A 144 -11.09 0.68 5.16
CA THR A 144 -11.52 -0.32 4.17
C THR A 144 -13.03 -0.26 3.96
N ILE A 145 -13.82 -0.14 5.03
CA ILE A 145 -15.28 0.04 4.94
C ILE A 145 -15.62 1.33 4.19
N LEU A 146 -14.90 2.42 4.47
CA LEU A 146 -15.08 3.67 3.73
C LEU A 146 -14.82 3.48 2.23
N LEU A 147 -13.75 2.79 1.86
CA LEU A 147 -13.44 2.51 0.46
C LEU A 147 -14.47 1.59 -0.19
N ILE A 148 -14.99 0.58 0.54
CA ILE A 148 -16.08 -0.29 0.07
C ILE A 148 -17.33 0.56 -0.24
N ILE A 149 -17.70 1.49 0.64
CA ILE A 149 -18.83 2.40 0.44
C ILE A 149 -18.60 3.21 -0.84
N TRP A 150 -17.43 3.81 -1.02
CA TRP A 150 -17.08 4.54 -2.25
C TRP A 150 -17.25 3.68 -3.50
N PHE A 151 -16.73 2.45 -3.44
CA PHE A 151 -16.80 1.50 -4.56
C PHE A 151 -18.24 1.14 -4.92
N LEU A 152 -19.07 0.80 -3.93
CA LEU A 152 -20.45 0.36 -4.15
C LEU A 152 -21.36 1.49 -4.68
N PHE A 153 -21.13 2.72 -4.25
CA PHE A 153 -21.89 3.88 -4.72
C PHE A 153 -21.26 4.55 -5.96
N SER A 154 -20.20 3.97 -6.52
CA SER A 154 -19.47 4.51 -7.67
C SER A 154 -19.09 5.99 -7.52
N ILE A 155 -18.73 6.39 -6.29
CA ILE A 155 -18.41 7.78 -5.97
C ILE A 155 -17.03 8.11 -6.59
N PRO A 156 -16.91 9.16 -7.43
CA PRO A 156 -15.62 9.52 -8.00
C PRO A 156 -14.63 9.87 -6.89
N LEU A 157 -13.41 9.35 -7.01
CA LEU A 157 -12.33 9.56 -6.04
C LEU A 157 -11.79 10.98 -6.06
N GLY A 158 -12.08 11.70 -7.14
CA GLY A 158 -11.69 13.09 -7.38
C GLY A 158 -12.27 13.59 -8.70
N PRO A 159 -12.02 14.85 -9.07
CA PRO A 159 -12.49 15.41 -10.34
C PRO A 159 -11.98 14.60 -11.53
N GLY A 160 -12.88 14.00 -12.30
CA GLY A 160 -12.52 13.15 -13.45
C GLY A 160 -11.91 11.79 -13.08
N ALA A 161 -11.87 11.41 -11.80
CA ALA A 161 -11.30 10.14 -11.34
C ALA A 161 -12.40 9.12 -11.00
N GLY A 162 -12.79 8.34 -12.01
CA GLY A 162 -13.67 7.18 -11.84
C GLY A 162 -13.01 6.07 -11.02
N LEU A 163 -13.81 5.12 -10.53
CA LEU A 163 -13.34 3.96 -9.75
C LEU A 163 -12.98 2.77 -10.65
N THR A 164 -13.69 2.62 -11.76
CA THR A 164 -13.51 1.60 -12.78
C THR A 164 -13.38 2.28 -14.15
N LEU A 165 -12.82 1.55 -15.12
CA LEU A 165 -12.66 2.01 -16.50
C LEU A 165 -13.98 2.04 -17.27
#